data_AF-A0A5B1LFD7-F1
#
_entry.id   AF-A0A5B1LFD7-F1
#
_cell.length_a   1.000
_cell.length_b   1.000
_cell.length_c   1.000
_cell.angle_alpha   90.00
_cell.angle_beta   90.00
_cell.angle_gamma   90.00
#
_symmetry.space_group_name_H-M   'P 1'
#
loop_
_entity.id
_entity.type
_entity.pdbx_description
1 polymer ?
#
loop_
_entity_poly.entity_id
_entity_poly.type
_entity_poly.pdbx_seq_one_letter_code
_entity_poly.pdbx_strand_id
1 'polypeptide(L)'
;MKLPQPTFGKILAGTVVVLLATSGTAYAANTVGSGDIINNSVQSIDIKDGTIASIDILDGTIKGGDIADASITTADVLNETLKSVDILNGTILGVDLATNSVGTGKVVNESLSSVDILNGSLTSDDIADESLTSADVLDATLTAADLGDGSVGFNEIQTDAVQATEIQDNSIDSGEIVDNSLFATDLGANSVGSSELGTITDRTAVSASIAAGSTGNVSVSCLAGEDVISGGNDMSSASTMYVVASRRNGNGWIVFAKNDGAASQTVTVHAYCLAP
;
A
#
# COMPACT_ATOMS: atom_id res chain seq x y z
N MET A 1 94.07 -90.72 -4.94
CA MET A 1 93.01 -90.65 -5.97
C MET A 1 92.79 -89.18 -6.29
N LYS A 2 93.12 -88.77 -7.52
CA LYS A 2 93.33 -87.38 -7.94
C LYS A 2 91.97 -86.74 -8.24
N LEU A 3 91.54 -85.75 -7.43
CA LEU A 3 90.33 -84.95 -7.71
C LEU A 3 90.57 -84.11 -8.99
N PRO A 4 89.61 -84.01 -9.92
CA PRO A 4 89.77 -83.21 -11.13
C PRO A 4 89.82 -81.72 -10.78
N GLN A 5 90.87 -81.04 -11.23
CA GLN A 5 91.00 -79.59 -11.15
C GLN A 5 90.10 -78.95 -12.23
N PRO A 6 89.16 -78.04 -11.88
CA PRO A 6 88.39 -77.31 -12.88
C PRO A 6 89.31 -76.38 -13.67
N THR A 7 89.31 -76.52 -14.99
CA THR A 7 90.11 -75.70 -15.90
C THR A 7 89.59 -74.26 -15.93
N PHE A 8 90.53 -73.31 -15.89
CA PHE A 8 90.34 -71.85 -15.84
C PHE A 8 89.29 -71.29 -16.84
N GLY A 9 89.06 -71.99 -17.97
CA GLY A 9 88.06 -71.62 -18.97
C GLY A 9 86.60 -71.75 -18.54
N LYS A 10 86.28 -72.56 -17.51
CA LYS A 10 84.91 -72.67 -16.97
C LYS A 10 84.59 -71.68 -15.86
N ILE A 11 85.62 -71.09 -15.23
CA ILE A 11 85.45 -70.06 -14.20
C ILE A 11 85.16 -68.70 -14.85
N LEU A 12 85.77 -68.41 -16.01
CA LEU A 12 85.60 -67.14 -16.71
C LEU A 12 84.19 -66.95 -17.34
N ALA A 13 83.50 -68.04 -17.69
CA ALA A 13 82.13 -67.97 -18.20
C ALA A 13 81.08 -67.73 -17.09
N GLY A 14 81.40 -68.08 -15.83
CA GLY A 14 80.54 -67.82 -14.67
C GLY A 14 80.73 -66.43 -14.07
N THR A 15 81.95 -65.88 -14.11
CA THR A 15 82.25 -64.56 -13.52
C THR A 15 81.90 -63.35 -14.39
N VAL A 16 81.73 -63.52 -15.71
CA VAL A 16 81.26 -62.41 -16.58
C VAL A 16 79.74 -62.20 -16.46
N VAL A 17 78.98 -63.21 -16.03
CA VAL A 17 77.53 -63.11 -15.84
C VAL A 17 77.15 -62.58 -14.45
N VAL A 18 78.05 -62.65 -13.46
CA VAL A 18 77.75 -62.29 -12.06
C VAL A 18 78.31 -60.92 -11.64
N LEU A 19 79.20 -60.31 -12.42
CA LEU A 19 79.75 -58.97 -12.12
C LEU A 19 78.96 -57.80 -12.74
N LEU A 20 77.90 -58.09 -13.50
CA LEU A 20 76.96 -57.08 -14.03
C LEU A 20 75.65 -57.00 -13.23
N ALA A 21 75.48 -57.84 -12.19
CA ALA A 21 74.22 -57.98 -11.46
C ALA A 21 74.21 -57.33 -10.06
N THR A 22 75.30 -56.70 -9.61
CA THR A 22 75.43 -56.26 -8.19
C THR A 22 75.75 -54.79 -7.97
N SER A 23 75.77 -53.95 -9.01
CA SER A 23 75.90 -52.49 -8.85
C SER A 23 75.08 -51.67 -9.84
N GLY A 24 74.15 -52.29 -10.57
CA GLY A 24 73.23 -51.56 -11.42
C GLY A 24 72.11 -50.97 -10.57
N THR A 25 72.15 -49.67 -10.30
CA THR A 25 70.88 -48.93 -10.26
C THR A 25 70.25 -49.18 -11.63
N ALA A 26 69.31 -50.11 -11.72
CA ALA A 26 68.60 -50.42 -12.96
C ALA A 26 67.83 -49.15 -13.35
N TYR A 27 68.45 -48.33 -14.18
CA TYR A 27 67.85 -47.12 -14.71
C TYR A 27 66.97 -47.56 -15.89
N ALA A 28 65.73 -47.93 -15.60
CA ALA A 28 64.75 -48.28 -16.61
C ALA A 28 64.20 -47.02 -17.30
N ALA A 29 65.06 -46.26 -18.00
CA ALA A 29 64.56 -45.28 -18.95
C ALA A 29 63.96 -46.04 -20.15
N ASN A 30 62.66 -45.86 -20.39
CA ASN A 30 61.90 -46.45 -21.51
C ASN A 30 61.82 -47.99 -21.58
N THR A 31 62.11 -48.73 -20.51
CA THR A 31 62.09 -50.21 -20.54
C THR A 31 60.91 -50.86 -19.80
N VAL A 32 60.28 -50.16 -18.85
CA VAL A 32 59.12 -50.67 -18.10
C VAL A 32 57.85 -50.18 -18.79
N GLY A 33 57.11 -51.10 -19.42
CA GLY A 33 55.80 -50.86 -19.99
C GLY A 33 54.66 -51.33 -19.07
N SER A 34 53.41 -51.15 -19.50
CA SER A 34 52.25 -51.63 -18.74
C SER A 34 52.24 -53.14 -18.51
N GLY A 35 52.86 -53.92 -19.39
CA GLY A 35 52.99 -55.37 -19.23
C GLY A 35 53.99 -55.82 -18.17
N ASP A 36 54.90 -54.94 -17.76
CA ASP A 36 55.91 -55.21 -16.71
C ASP A 36 55.39 -54.82 -15.31
N ILE A 37 54.26 -54.10 -15.24
CA ILE A 37 53.63 -53.64 -13.99
C ILE A 37 52.48 -54.58 -13.66
N ILE A 38 52.53 -55.19 -12.47
CA ILE A 38 51.44 -56.04 -11.98
C ILE A 38 50.25 -55.14 -11.61
N ASN A 39 49.04 -55.52 -12.02
CA ASN A 39 47.84 -54.74 -11.70
C ASN A 39 47.69 -54.53 -10.19
N ASN A 40 47.38 -53.29 -9.79
CA ASN A 40 47.25 -52.85 -8.39
C ASN A 40 48.53 -52.97 -7.54
N SER A 41 49.71 -53.19 -8.13
CA SER A 41 50.95 -53.32 -7.36
C SER A 41 51.63 -52.01 -7.02
N VAL A 42 51.32 -50.93 -7.75
CA VAL A 42 51.88 -49.59 -7.52
C VAL A 42 51.21 -48.97 -6.30
N GLN A 43 51.99 -48.66 -5.28
CA GLN A 43 51.57 -47.99 -4.06
C GLN A 43 51.94 -46.50 -4.12
N SER A 44 51.36 -45.68 -3.24
CA SER A 44 51.70 -44.25 -3.17
C SER A 44 53.19 -43.99 -2.94
N ILE A 45 53.89 -44.87 -2.21
CA ILE A 45 55.35 -44.76 -1.96
C ILE A 45 56.19 -44.99 -3.22
N ASP A 46 55.63 -45.65 -4.23
CA ASP A 46 56.31 -45.89 -5.51
C ASP A 46 56.22 -44.68 -6.45
N ILE A 47 55.34 -43.71 -6.15
CA ILE A 47 55.15 -42.47 -6.90
C ILE A 47 55.85 -41.33 -6.17
N LYS A 48 56.72 -40.60 -6.87
CA LYS A 48 57.36 -39.43 -6.30
C LYS A 48 56.34 -38.29 -6.11
N ASP A 49 56.33 -37.68 -4.94
CA ASP A 49 55.42 -36.56 -4.65
C ASP A 49 55.59 -35.41 -5.66
N GLY A 50 54.45 -34.87 -6.12
CA GLY A 50 54.39 -33.72 -7.03
C GLY A 50 54.83 -34.00 -8.47
N THR A 51 55.01 -35.26 -8.89
CA THR A 51 55.45 -35.57 -10.27
C THR A 51 54.35 -35.96 -11.24
N ILE A 52 53.15 -36.30 -10.77
CA ILE A 52 52.01 -36.60 -11.66
C ILE A 52 51.53 -35.29 -12.27
N ALA A 53 51.74 -35.12 -13.57
CA ALA A 53 51.25 -33.99 -14.34
C ALA A 53 49.90 -34.32 -14.99
N SER A 54 49.17 -33.31 -15.47
CA SER A 54 47.87 -33.53 -16.14
C SER A 54 47.96 -34.47 -17.34
N ILE A 55 49.09 -34.51 -18.05
CA ILE A 55 49.30 -35.41 -19.20
C ILE A 55 49.38 -36.89 -18.79
N ASP A 56 49.69 -37.18 -17.52
CA ASP A 56 49.76 -38.53 -16.98
C ASP A 56 48.38 -39.06 -16.56
N ILE A 57 47.36 -38.18 -16.52
CA ILE A 57 45.98 -38.50 -16.15
C ILE A 57 45.11 -38.48 -17.40
N LEU A 58 44.42 -39.58 -17.68
CA LEU A 58 43.47 -39.62 -18.80
C LEU A 58 42.23 -38.78 -18.52
N ASP A 59 41.85 -37.91 -19.44
CA ASP A 59 40.68 -37.03 -19.30
C ASP A 59 39.39 -37.81 -18.97
N GLY A 60 38.61 -37.27 -18.02
CA GLY A 60 37.33 -37.84 -17.60
C GLY A 60 37.43 -39.13 -16.76
N THR A 61 38.63 -39.57 -16.37
CA THR A 61 38.79 -40.80 -15.56
C THR A 61 38.69 -40.57 -14.06
N ILE A 62 39.05 -39.39 -13.56
CA ILE A 62 38.91 -39.03 -12.15
C ILE A 62 37.43 -38.83 -11.83
N LYS A 63 36.87 -39.72 -11.01
CA LYS A 63 35.49 -39.68 -10.54
C LYS A 63 35.46 -39.17 -9.10
N GLY A 64 34.25 -38.86 -8.61
CA GLY A 64 34.08 -38.38 -7.23
C GLY A 64 34.68 -39.31 -6.17
N GLY A 65 34.64 -40.63 -6.37
CA GLY A 65 35.25 -41.59 -5.44
C GLY A 65 36.78 -41.67 -5.46
N ASP A 66 37.42 -41.09 -6.47
CA ASP A 66 38.88 -41.00 -6.57
C ASP A 66 39.42 -39.77 -5.81
N ILE A 67 38.53 -38.84 -5.44
CA ILE A 67 38.83 -37.61 -4.70
C ILE A 67 38.34 -37.80 -3.26
N ALA A 68 39.19 -37.51 -2.28
CA ALA A 68 38.78 -37.61 -0.89
C ALA A 68 37.72 -36.54 -0.55
N ASP A 69 36.74 -36.91 0.29
CA ASP A 69 35.70 -35.99 0.74
C ASP A 69 36.31 -34.72 1.36
N ALA A 70 35.78 -33.56 0.99
CA ALA A 70 36.22 -32.24 1.43
C ALA A 70 37.69 -31.88 1.10
N SER A 71 38.39 -32.65 0.25
CA SER A 71 39.77 -32.32 -0.15
C SER A 71 39.85 -31.16 -1.15
N ILE A 72 38.79 -30.88 -1.89
CA ILE A 72 38.70 -29.74 -2.80
C ILE A 72 38.19 -28.54 -2.03
N THR A 73 39.04 -27.54 -1.91
CA THR A 73 38.77 -26.26 -1.24
C THR A 73 38.62 -25.14 -2.26
N THR A 74 38.26 -23.94 -1.80
CA THR A 74 38.20 -22.75 -2.67
C THR A 74 39.56 -22.37 -3.25
N ALA A 75 40.68 -22.84 -2.68
CA ALA A 75 42.01 -22.61 -3.24
C ALA A 75 42.31 -23.51 -4.46
N ASP A 76 41.62 -24.65 -4.56
CA ASP A 76 41.80 -25.64 -5.63
C ASP A 76 40.94 -25.30 -6.86
N VAL A 77 39.91 -24.46 -6.69
CA VAL A 77 39.03 -24.00 -7.76
C VAL A 77 39.35 -22.56 -8.11
N LEU A 78 39.89 -22.34 -9.31
CA LEU A 78 40.20 -20.99 -9.79
C LEU A 78 38.92 -20.15 -9.94
N ASN A 79 38.99 -18.88 -9.55
CA ASN A 79 37.89 -17.93 -9.72
C ASN A 79 37.37 -17.91 -11.16
N GLU A 80 36.04 -17.76 -11.30
CA GLU A 80 35.34 -17.63 -12.59
C GLU A 80 35.44 -18.85 -13.52
N THR A 81 35.92 -20.00 -13.02
CA THR A 81 35.98 -21.23 -13.83
C THR A 81 34.70 -22.05 -13.82
N LEU A 82 33.93 -22.00 -12.72
CA LEU A 82 32.62 -22.65 -12.63
C LEU A 82 31.57 -21.82 -13.38
N LYS A 83 30.91 -22.44 -14.34
CA LYS A 83 29.81 -21.89 -15.14
C LYS A 83 28.49 -22.54 -14.73
N SER A 84 27.38 -21.97 -15.18
CA SER A 84 26.04 -22.53 -14.89
C SER A 84 25.86 -23.97 -15.39
N VAL A 85 26.57 -24.39 -16.45
CA VAL A 85 26.52 -25.78 -16.95
C VAL A 85 27.20 -26.78 -16.01
N ASP A 86 28.11 -26.31 -15.15
CA ASP A 86 28.83 -27.15 -14.19
C ASP A 86 28.00 -27.39 -12.91
N ILE A 87 26.92 -26.64 -12.72
CA ILE A 87 26.03 -26.70 -11.55
C ILE A 87 24.71 -27.35 -11.97
N LEU A 88 24.35 -28.45 -11.30
CA LEU A 88 23.07 -29.11 -11.55
C LEU A 88 21.91 -28.23 -11.08
N ASN A 89 20.90 -28.03 -11.93
CA ASN A 89 19.72 -27.23 -11.60
C ASN A 89 19.03 -27.70 -10.31
N GLY A 90 18.67 -26.74 -9.46
CA GLY A 90 17.97 -27.00 -8.19
C GLY A 90 18.86 -27.52 -7.05
N THR A 91 20.19 -27.59 -7.24
CA THR A 91 21.10 -28.06 -6.18
C THR A 91 21.60 -26.95 -5.27
N ILE A 92 21.59 -25.68 -5.71
CA ILE A 92 21.88 -24.53 -4.86
C ILE A 92 20.61 -24.20 -4.06
N LEU A 93 20.65 -24.49 -2.77
CA LEU A 93 19.60 -24.21 -1.82
C LEU A 93 19.85 -22.88 -1.11
N GLY A 94 18.83 -22.36 -0.40
CA GLY A 94 18.98 -21.13 0.37
C GLY A 94 20.09 -21.19 1.44
N VAL A 95 20.39 -22.38 1.98
CA VAL A 95 21.48 -22.59 2.95
C VAL A 95 22.88 -22.46 2.34
N ASP A 96 22.99 -22.64 1.02
CA ASP A 96 24.27 -22.51 0.29
C ASP A 96 24.61 -21.05 -0.01
N LEU A 97 23.64 -20.15 0.16
CA LEU A 97 23.78 -18.71 -0.09
C LEU A 97 23.98 -17.96 1.24
N ALA A 98 25.05 -17.19 1.32
CA ALA A 98 25.26 -16.30 2.46
C ALA A 98 24.18 -15.20 2.48
N THR A 99 23.82 -14.71 3.67
CA THR A 99 22.89 -13.58 3.80
C THR A 99 23.38 -12.39 2.98
N ASN A 100 22.48 -11.79 2.20
CA ASN A 100 22.73 -10.67 1.29
C ASN A 100 23.71 -10.98 0.12
N SER A 101 24.03 -12.25 -0.17
CA SER A 101 24.92 -12.59 -1.30
C SER A 101 24.27 -12.36 -2.67
N VAL A 102 22.94 -12.35 -2.72
CA VAL A 102 22.16 -12.07 -3.94
C VAL A 102 21.70 -10.62 -3.90
N GLY A 103 22.48 -9.72 -4.51
CA GLY A 103 22.10 -8.31 -4.66
C GLY A 103 21.13 -8.06 -5.80
N THR A 104 20.56 -6.86 -5.88
CA THR A 104 19.58 -6.47 -6.91
C THR A 104 20.07 -6.69 -8.34
N GLY A 105 21.35 -6.39 -8.62
CA GLY A 105 21.96 -6.64 -9.94
C GLY A 105 22.16 -8.12 -10.30
N LYS A 106 21.85 -9.05 -9.39
CA LYS A 106 21.86 -10.51 -9.63
C LYS A 106 20.47 -11.08 -9.85
N VAL A 107 19.42 -10.31 -9.55
CA VAL A 107 18.03 -10.66 -9.84
C VAL A 107 17.69 -10.08 -11.21
N VAL A 108 17.28 -10.94 -12.14
CA VAL A 108 16.89 -10.50 -13.49
C VAL A 108 15.55 -9.76 -13.39
N ASN A 109 15.41 -8.65 -14.10
CA ASN A 109 14.15 -7.90 -14.14
C ASN A 109 12.99 -8.85 -14.55
N GLU A 110 11.85 -8.68 -13.89
CA GLU A 110 10.62 -9.48 -14.14
C GLU A 110 10.77 -10.99 -13.89
N SER A 111 11.87 -11.45 -13.29
CA SER A 111 12.06 -12.87 -12.95
C SER A 111 11.31 -13.31 -11.69
N LEU A 112 10.87 -12.35 -10.86
CA LEU A 112 10.07 -12.60 -9.68
C LEU A 112 8.59 -12.41 -9.98
N SER A 113 7.77 -13.32 -9.49
CA SER A 113 6.32 -13.31 -9.57
C SER A 113 5.70 -13.41 -8.18
N SER A 114 4.37 -13.34 -8.09
CA SER A 114 3.67 -13.40 -6.80
C SER A 114 3.87 -14.73 -6.05
N VAL A 115 4.23 -15.83 -6.72
CA VAL A 115 4.51 -17.11 -6.04
C VAL A 115 5.89 -17.12 -5.36
N ASP A 116 6.80 -16.24 -5.80
CA ASP A 116 8.15 -16.13 -5.25
C ASP A 116 8.19 -15.26 -3.98
N ILE A 117 7.13 -14.49 -3.73
CA ILE A 117 7.00 -13.57 -2.60
C ILE A 117 5.98 -14.13 -1.61
N LEU A 118 6.37 -14.26 -0.35
CA LEU A 118 5.47 -14.72 0.70
C LEU A 118 4.36 -13.69 0.95
N ASN A 119 3.11 -14.14 0.98
CA ASN A 119 1.97 -13.26 1.26
C ASN A 119 2.14 -12.50 2.58
N GLY A 120 2.03 -11.18 2.52
CA GLY A 120 2.19 -10.29 3.68
C GLY A 120 3.63 -10.06 4.13
N SER A 121 4.64 -10.53 3.38
CA SER A 121 6.04 -10.25 3.73
C SER A 121 6.51 -8.86 3.34
N LEU A 122 5.82 -8.19 2.41
CA LEU A 122 6.10 -6.81 2.03
C LEU A 122 5.40 -5.87 3.00
N THR A 123 6.17 -4.97 3.59
CA THR A 123 5.73 -3.92 4.51
C THR A 123 5.92 -2.54 3.88
N SER A 124 5.48 -1.49 4.57
CA SER A 124 5.73 -0.10 4.12
C SER A 124 7.22 0.20 3.98
N ASP A 125 8.09 -0.40 4.80
CA ASP A 125 9.53 -0.16 4.76
C ASP A 125 10.20 -0.76 3.51
N ASP A 126 9.55 -1.72 2.86
CA ASP A 126 10.03 -2.38 1.63
C ASP A 126 9.63 -1.61 0.35
N ILE A 127 8.68 -0.67 0.46
CA ILE A 127 8.16 0.13 -0.65
C ILE A 127 8.69 1.55 -0.49
N ALA A 128 9.44 2.04 -1.48
CA ALA A 128 9.95 3.39 -1.42
C ALA A 128 8.80 4.42 -1.47
N ASP A 129 8.92 5.49 -0.68
CA ASP A 129 7.95 6.59 -0.70
C ASP A 129 7.75 7.10 -2.13
N GLU A 130 6.49 7.37 -2.49
CA GLU A 130 6.07 7.85 -3.81
C GLU A 130 6.36 6.90 -4.98
N SER A 131 6.81 5.66 -4.74
CA SER A 131 7.12 4.72 -5.83
C SER A 131 5.88 4.09 -6.46
N LEU A 132 4.75 4.08 -5.76
CA LEU A 132 3.47 3.60 -6.28
C LEU A 132 2.68 4.77 -6.87
N THR A 133 2.35 4.64 -8.15
CA THR A 133 1.55 5.60 -8.90
C THR A 133 0.19 5.00 -9.24
N SER A 134 -0.70 5.80 -9.82
CA SER A 134 -1.98 5.30 -10.33
C SER A 134 -1.84 4.23 -11.41
N ALA A 135 -0.69 4.13 -12.09
CA ALA A 135 -0.44 3.09 -13.09
C ALA A 135 -0.17 1.71 -12.46
N ASP A 136 0.24 1.69 -11.19
CA ASP A 136 0.57 0.48 -10.44
C ASP A 136 -0.66 -0.12 -9.74
N VAL A 137 -1.73 0.67 -9.60
CA VAL A 137 -3.00 0.26 -9.00
C VAL A 137 -4.03 0.06 -10.11
N LEU A 138 -4.55 -1.16 -10.23
CA LEU A 138 -5.59 -1.45 -11.21
C LEU A 138 -6.88 -0.69 -10.87
N ASP A 139 -7.52 -0.11 -11.89
CA ASP A 139 -8.78 0.59 -11.74
C ASP A 139 -9.85 -0.26 -11.03
N ALA A 140 -10.63 0.40 -10.17
CA ALA A 140 -11.71 -0.21 -9.37
C ALA A 140 -11.27 -1.35 -8.42
N THR A 141 -9.98 -1.45 -8.07
CA THR A 141 -9.51 -2.42 -7.07
C THR A 141 -9.50 -1.88 -5.64
N LEU A 142 -9.36 -0.58 -5.44
CA LEU A 142 -9.50 0.05 -4.12
C LEU A 142 -10.97 0.23 -3.77
N THR A 143 -11.39 -0.43 -2.70
CA THR A 143 -12.74 -0.35 -2.13
C THR A 143 -12.74 0.44 -0.83
N ALA A 144 -13.93 0.73 -0.29
CA ALA A 144 -14.06 1.38 1.01
C ALA A 144 -13.39 0.57 2.14
N ALA A 145 -13.25 -0.75 2.02
CA ALA A 145 -12.58 -1.58 3.02
C ALA A 145 -11.04 -1.42 3.01
N ASP A 146 -10.49 -0.92 1.91
CA ASP A 146 -9.05 -0.68 1.76
C ASP A 146 -8.64 0.72 2.24
N LEU A 147 -9.63 1.62 2.43
CA LEU A 147 -9.43 2.98 2.93
C LEU A 147 -9.72 3.02 4.43
N GLY A 148 -8.76 3.50 5.22
CA GLY A 148 -8.96 3.70 6.66
C GLY A 148 -9.89 4.87 6.94
N ASP A 149 -10.59 4.83 8.08
CA ASP A 149 -11.43 5.95 8.52
C ASP A 149 -10.62 7.25 8.59
N GLY A 150 -11.07 8.28 7.86
CA GLY A 150 -10.40 9.57 7.78
C GLY A 150 -9.14 9.62 6.91
N SER A 151 -8.82 8.55 6.15
CA SER A 151 -7.64 8.54 5.26
C SER A 151 -7.80 9.44 4.04
N VAL A 152 -9.04 9.78 3.67
CA VAL A 152 -9.36 10.70 2.57
C VAL A 152 -9.87 12.01 3.18
N GLY A 153 -9.04 13.05 3.12
CA GLY A 153 -9.35 14.39 3.62
C GLY A 153 -9.74 15.36 2.51
N PHE A 154 -9.86 16.64 2.89
CA PHE A 154 -10.26 17.71 1.97
C PHE A 154 -9.19 18.05 0.90
N ASN A 155 -7.92 17.70 1.13
CA ASN A 155 -6.87 17.91 0.13
C ASN A 155 -6.88 16.83 -0.95
N GLU A 156 -7.37 15.64 -0.60
CA GLU A 156 -7.45 14.48 -1.48
C GLU A 156 -8.69 14.53 -2.39
N ILE A 157 -9.71 15.33 -2.01
CA ILE A 157 -10.94 15.52 -2.79
C ILE A 157 -10.84 16.82 -3.59
N GLN A 158 -10.81 16.70 -4.92
CA GLN A 158 -10.81 17.88 -5.80
C GLN A 158 -12.15 18.63 -5.72
N THR A 159 -12.12 19.92 -6.05
CA THR A 159 -13.34 20.72 -6.23
C THR A 159 -14.27 20.05 -7.24
N ASP A 160 -15.56 19.96 -6.92
CA ASP A 160 -16.60 19.31 -7.72
C ASP A 160 -16.41 17.80 -7.98
N ALA A 161 -15.51 17.12 -7.24
CA ALA A 161 -15.26 15.68 -7.42
C ALA A 161 -16.41 14.79 -6.92
N VAL A 162 -17.18 15.26 -5.92
CA VAL A 162 -18.34 14.55 -5.37
C VAL A 162 -19.60 15.13 -5.99
N GLN A 163 -20.29 14.37 -6.85
CA GLN A 163 -21.58 14.80 -7.37
C GLN A 163 -22.71 14.35 -6.44
N ALA A 164 -23.91 14.88 -6.64
CA ALA A 164 -25.06 14.57 -5.81
C ALA A 164 -25.43 13.07 -5.81
N THR A 165 -25.09 12.35 -6.89
CA THR A 165 -25.35 10.91 -7.03
C THR A 165 -24.47 10.04 -6.14
N GLU A 166 -23.31 10.55 -5.73
CA GLU A 166 -22.35 9.88 -4.84
C GLU A 166 -22.72 10.07 -3.37
N ILE A 167 -23.59 11.04 -3.06
CA ILE A 167 -24.08 11.31 -1.70
C ILE A 167 -25.39 10.56 -1.50
N GLN A 168 -25.43 9.69 -0.49
CA GLN A 168 -26.65 8.97 -0.16
C GLN A 168 -27.76 9.94 0.31
N ASP A 169 -28.98 9.73 -0.15
CA ASP A 169 -30.15 10.52 0.29
C ASP A 169 -30.28 10.53 1.82
N ASN A 170 -30.44 11.73 2.39
CA ASN A 170 -30.56 11.98 3.83
C ASN A 170 -29.31 11.63 4.66
N SER A 171 -28.13 11.51 4.02
CA SER A 171 -26.87 11.23 4.75
C SER A 171 -26.22 12.46 5.37
N ILE A 172 -26.56 13.65 4.91
CA ILE A 172 -26.06 14.91 5.45
C ILE A 172 -27.05 15.39 6.52
N ASP A 173 -26.66 15.29 7.79
CA ASP A 173 -27.45 15.74 8.92
C ASP A 173 -26.84 17.01 9.57
N SER A 174 -27.43 17.44 10.69
CA SER A 174 -26.97 18.64 11.41
C SER A 174 -25.54 18.54 11.97
N GLY A 175 -24.99 17.34 12.10
CA GLY A 175 -23.62 17.10 12.53
C GLY A 175 -22.59 17.40 11.45
N GLU A 176 -22.95 17.20 10.18
CA GLU A 176 -22.08 17.49 9.03
C GLU A 176 -22.12 18.97 8.61
N ILE A 177 -23.21 19.68 8.94
CA ILE A 177 -23.37 21.09 8.63
C ILE A 177 -22.96 21.94 9.84
N VAL A 178 -21.96 22.81 9.63
CA VAL A 178 -21.53 23.74 10.68
C VAL A 178 -22.64 24.75 10.97
N ASP A 179 -22.93 24.98 12.25
CA ASP A 179 -23.94 25.95 12.68
C ASP A 179 -23.69 27.34 12.07
N ASN A 180 -24.73 27.93 11.47
CA ASN A 180 -24.71 29.22 10.79
C ASN A 180 -23.79 29.29 9.56
N SER A 181 -23.38 28.16 8.97
CA SER A 181 -22.54 28.15 7.78
C SER A 181 -23.30 28.27 6.46
N LEU A 182 -24.61 27.99 6.46
CA LEU A 182 -25.46 28.12 5.27
C LEU A 182 -25.97 29.56 5.15
N PHE A 183 -25.49 30.27 4.15
CA PHE A 183 -25.92 31.61 3.76
C PHE A 183 -26.98 31.54 2.67
N ALA A 184 -27.64 32.68 2.40
CA ALA A 184 -28.63 32.78 1.33
C ALA A 184 -28.07 32.46 -0.07
N THR A 185 -26.75 32.55 -0.25
CA THR A 185 -26.07 32.15 -1.50
C THR A 185 -25.97 30.64 -1.68
N ASP A 186 -26.01 29.88 -0.58
CA ASP A 186 -25.89 28.42 -0.58
C ASP A 186 -27.27 27.77 -0.80
N LEU A 187 -28.34 28.51 -0.52
CA LEU A 187 -29.72 28.08 -0.70
C LEU A 187 -30.25 28.54 -2.05
N GLY A 188 -30.52 27.58 -2.94
CA GLY A 188 -31.19 27.84 -4.21
C GLY A 188 -32.59 28.45 -4.02
N ALA A 189 -33.09 29.18 -5.01
CA ALA A 189 -34.46 29.70 -4.98
C ALA A 189 -35.47 28.55 -4.83
N ASN A 190 -36.42 28.70 -3.89
CA ASN A 190 -37.43 27.69 -3.53
C ASN A 190 -36.87 26.40 -2.90
N SER A 191 -35.60 26.37 -2.46
CA SER A 191 -35.03 25.22 -1.73
C SER A 191 -35.62 25.03 -0.34
N VAL A 192 -36.06 26.13 0.29
CA VAL A 192 -36.77 26.14 1.57
C VAL A 192 -38.24 26.46 1.31
N GLY A 193 -39.11 25.47 1.42
CA GLY A 193 -40.55 25.60 1.34
C GLY A 193 -41.19 25.89 2.70
N SER A 194 -42.52 25.90 2.73
CA SER A 194 -43.26 26.19 3.97
C SER A 194 -43.17 25.08 5.02
N SER A 195 -42.85 23.85 4.62
CA SER A 195 -42.64 22.72 5.54
C SER A 195 -41.33 22.81 6.30
N GLU A 196 -40.36 23.54 5.75
CA GLU A 196 -39.05 23.77 6.32
C GLU A 196 -39.04 25.01 7.23
N LEU A 197 -40.14 25.78 7.25
CA LEU A 197 -40.37 26.85 8.20
C LEU A 197 -41.08 26.31 9.45
N GLY A 198 -40.79 26.93 10.60
CA GLY A 198 -41.57 26.71 11.81
C GLY A 198 -43.06 27.03 11.65
N THR A 199 -43.85 26.68 12.67
CA THR A 199 -45.30 26.95 12.64
C THR A 199 -45.58 28.46 12.65
N ILE A 200 -46.34 28.95 11.67
CA ILE A 200 -46.82 30.34 11.64
C ILE A 200 -48.14 30.43 12.39
N THR A 201 -48.16 31.19 13.49
CA THR A 201 -49.35 31.41 14.33
C THR A 201 -49.88 32.83 14.15
N ASP A 202 -51.19 32.99 13.96
CA ASP A 202 -51.85 34.30 14.00
C ASP A 202 -52.17 34.70 15.45
N ARG A 203 -51.56 35.79 15.90
CA ARG A 203 -51.84 36.43 17.18
C ARG A 203 -52.71 37.65 16.94
N THR A 204 -53.89 37.69 17.56
CA THR A 204 -54.86 38.77 17.35
C THR A 204 -55.09 39.61 18.60
N ALA A 205 -55.29 40.91 18.41
CA ALA A 205 -55.82 41.82 19.43
C ALA A 205 -56.91 42.70 18.82
N VAL A 206 -57.99 42.91 19.56
CA VAL A 206 -59.13 43.74 19.14
C VAL A 206 -59.15 45.01 19.97
N SER A 207 -59.27 46.19 19.34
CA SER A 207 -59.60 47.43 20.08
C SER A 207 -60.99 47.31 20.67
N ALA A 208 -61.11 47.60 21.96
CA ALA A 208 -62.41 47.58 22.62
C ALA A 208 -63.39 48.61 22.03
N SER A 209 -62.93 49.77 21.49
CA SER A 209 -63.69 50.67 20.61
C SER A 209 -62.88 51.94 20.30
N ILE A 210 -62.68 52.31 19.03
CA ILE A 210 -62.15 53.63 18.63
C ILE A 210 -63.33 54.59 18.52
N ALA A 211 -63.36 55.62 19.36
CA ALA A 211 -64.44 56.61 19.38
C ALA A 211 -64.60 57.35 18.05
N ALA A 212 -65.83 57.75 17.73
CA ALA A 212 -66.16 58.59 16.59
C ALA A 212 -65.29 59.86 16.55
N GLY A 213 -64.79 60.21 15.36
CA GLY A 213 -63.92 61.36 15.11
C GLY A 213 -62.49 61.26 15.70
N SER A 214 -62.11 60.12 16.28
CA SER A 214 -60.84 59.95 17.00
C SER A 214 -59.86 59.03 16.27
N THR A 215 -58.58 59.10 16.66
CA THR A 215 -57.56 58.13 16.27
C THR A 215 -57.20 57.27 17.46
N GLY A 216 -57.22 55.96 17.27
CA GLY A 216 -56.78 54.97 18.26
C GLY A 216 -55.66 54.10 17.71
N ASN A 217 -55.08 53.29 18.58
CA ASN A 217 -54.16 52.24 18.17
C ASN A 217 -54.50 50.92 18.85
N VAL A 218 -54.07 49.84 18.21
CA VAL A 218 -54.12 48.48 18.74
C VAL A 218 -52.81 47.82 18.41
N SER A 219 -52.24 47.13 19.38
CA SER A 219 -51.05 46.32 19.17
C SER A 219 -51.27 44.91 19.69
N VAL A 220 -50.71 43.96 18.96
CA VAL A 220 -50.57 42.57 19.39
C VAL A 220 -49.10 42.20 19.33
N SER A 221 -48.63 41.39 20.27
CA SER A 221 -47.26 40.89 20.30
C SER A 221 -47.25 39.37 20.13
N CYS A 222 -46.23 38.86 19.46
CA CYS A 222 -45.92 37.44 19.47
C CYS A 222 -45.46 37.00 20.86
N LEU A 223 -45.53 35.70 21.14
CA LEU A 223 -45.05 35.15 22.40
C LEU A 223 -43.51 35.16 22.46
N ALA A 224 -42.96 34.98 23.66
CA ALA A 224 -41.52 34.84 23.83
C ALA A 224 -41.02 33.59 23.07
N GLY A 225 -39.98 33.77 22.26
CA GLY A 225 -39.40 32.72 21.41
C GLY A 225 -39.98 32.66 20.00
N GLU A 226 -41.12 33.32 19.72
CA GLU A 226 -41.62 33.49 18.35
C GLU A 226 -41.04 34.75 17.72
N ASP A 227 -41.01 34.81 16.38
CA ASP A 227 -40.62 36.01 15.62
C ASP A 227 -41.79 36.54 14.77
N VAL A 228 -42.10 37.83 14.89
CA VAL A 228 -43.09 38.46 14.00
C VAL A 228 -42.52 38.58 12.58
N ILE A 229 -43.14 37.87 11.64
CA ILE A 229 -42.76 37.86 10.22
C ILE A 229 -43.62 38.81 9.39
N SER A 230 -44.86 39.07 9.82
CA SER A 230 -45.78 39.99 9.17
C SER A 230 -46.90 40.38 10.13
N GLY A 231 -47.79 41.27 9.70
CA GLY A 231 -49.02 41.58 10.40
C GLY A 231 -50.06 42.22 9.51
N GLY A 232 -51.21 42.54 10.09
CA GLY A 232 -52.36 43.04 9.36
C GLY A 232 -53.45 43.60 10.26
N ASN A 233 -54.56 44.00 9.67
CA ASN A 233 -55.74 44.45 10.39
C ASN A 233 -57.03 44.15 9.66
N ASP A 234 -58.09 43.95 10.43
CA ASP A 234 -59.48 43.97 9.97
C ASP A 234 -60.23 45.11 10.65
N MET A 235 -61.12 45.79 9.92
CA MET A 235 -61.88 46.93 10.44
C MET A 235 -63.38 46.71 10.29
N SER A 236 -64.17 47.21 11.24
CA SER A 236 -65.63 47.08 11.21
C SER A 236 -66.32 47.85 10.07
N SER A 237 -65.67 48.85 9.47
CA SER A 237 -66.19 49.60 8.32
C SER A 237 -65.08 50.01 7.37
N ALA A 238 -65.22 49.67 6.07
CA ALA A 238 -64.29 50.08 5.04
C ALA A 238 -64.49 51.53 4.54
N SER A 239 -65.60 52.19 4.90
CA SER A 239 -65.96 53.53 4.40
C SER A 239 -65.68 54.66 5.38
N THR A 240 -65.48 54.34 6.65
CA THR A 240 -65.37 55.34 7.74
C THR A 240 -64.20 55.06 8.67
N MET A 241 -63.47 53.97 8.46
CA MET A 241 -62.21 53.70 9.15
C MET A 241 -61.05 53.74 8.16
N TYR A 242 -59.95 54.33 8.59
CA TYR A 242 -58.73 54.44 7.79
C TYR A 242 -57.52 54.04 8.61
N VAL A 243 -56.65 53.21 8.01
CA VAL A 243 -55.32 52.92 8.57
C VAL A 243 -54.47 54.18 8.42
N VAL A 244 -54.00 54.71 9.55
CA VAL A 244 -53.03 55.81 9.58
C VAL A 244 -51.60 55.25 9.46
N ALA A 245 -51.34 54.14 10.15
CA ALA A 245 -50.07 53.42 10.07
C ALA A 245 -50.27 51.96 10.47
N SER A 246 -49.57 51.06 9.79
CA SER A 246 -49.52 49.62 10.09
C SER A 246 -48.07 49.18 9.95
N ARG A 247 -47.47 48.71 11.04
CA ARG A 247 -46.04 48.40 11.08
C ARG A 247 -45.67 47.46 12.22
N ARG A 248 -44.46 46.89 12.11
CA ARG A 248 -43.80 46.17 13.20
C ARG A 248 -43.66 47.05 14.44
N ASN A 249 -43.93 46.50 15.61
CA ASN A 249 -43.77 47.15 16.91
C ASN A 249 -43.10 46.17 17.88
N GLY A 250 -41.78 46.25 18.02
CA GLY A 250 -41.01 45.22 18.72
C GLY A 250 -41.18 43.85 18.06
N ASN A 251 -41.52 42.84 18.85
CA ASN A 251 -41.88 41.50 18.37
C ASN A 251 -43.39 41.35 18.10
N GLY A 252 -44.02 42.41 17.60
CA GLY A 252 -45.45 42.47 17.39
C GLY A 252 -45.82 43.36 16.22
N TRP A 253 -47.12 43.60 16.10
CA TRP A 253 -47.68 44.48 15.10
C TRP A 253 -48.56 45.53 15.76
N ILE A 254 -48.46 46.78 15.28
CA ILE A 254 -49.31 47.88 15.73
C ILE A 254 -50.00 48.52 14.54
N VAL A 255 -51.28 48.84 14.73
CA VAL A 255 -52.09 49.56 13.76
C VAL A 255 -52.69 50.78 14.43
N PHE A 256 -52.49 51.93 13.80
CA PHE A 256 -53.14 53.18 14.14
C PHE A 256 -54.29 53.38 13.16
N ALA A 257 -55.48 53.62 13.67
CA ALA A 257 -56.67 53.78 12.85
C ALA A 257 -57.46 55.03 13.27
N LYS A 258 -57.97 55.74 12.28
CA LYS A 258 -58.85 56.90 12.45
C LYS A 258 -60.29 56.47 12.15
N ASN A 259 -61.21 56.84 13.05
CA ASN A 259 -62.63 56.64 12.88
C ASN A 259 -63.30 57.97 12.51
N ASP A 260 -63.68 58.14 11.24
CA ASP A 260 -64.45 59.29 10.75
C ASP A 260 -65.97 59.02 10.74
N GLY A 261 -66.39 57.86 11.25
CA GLY A 261 -67.79 57.50 11.41
C GLY A 261 -68.44 58.19 12.60
N ALA A 262 -69.78 58.18 12.60
CA ALA A 262 -70.60 58.76 13.67
C ALA A 262 -70.74 57.86 14.92
N ALA A 263 -70.27 56.61 14.85
CA ALA A 263 -70.32 55.63 15.94
C ALA A 263 -68.93 55.07 16.21
N SER A 264 -68.70 54.58 17.42
CA SER A 264 -67.44 53.94 17.77
C SER A 264 -67.27 52.60 17.06
N GLN A 265 -66.04 52.27 16.67
CA GLN A 265 -65.74 51.16 15.75
C GLN A 265 -64.59 50.29 16.24
N THR A 266 -64.49 49.07 15.74
CA THR A 266 -63.46 48.11 16.15
C THR A 266 -62.42 47.90 15.05
N VAL A 267 -61.20 47.67 15.51
CA VAL A 267 -60.06 47.25 14.69
C VAL A 267 -59.48 46.00 15.34
N THR A 268 -59.41 44.93 14.57
CA THR A 268 -58.63 43.73 14.89
C THR A 268 -57.27 43.88 14.27
N VAL A 269 -56.21 43.59 15.01
CA VAL A 269 -54.83 43.59 14.54
C VAL A 269 -54.29 42.18 14.65
N HIS A 270 -53.58 41.76 13.61
CA HIS A 270 -52.96 40.45 13.45
C HIS A 270 -51.44 40.63 13.47
N ALA A 271 -50.75 39.74 14.19
CA ALA A 271 -49.33 39.49 14.03
C ALA A 271 -49.15 38.03 13.65
N TYR A 272 -48.53 37.80 12.51
CA TYR A 272 -48.14 36.46 12.06
C TYR A 272 -46.76 36.15 12.64
N CYS A 273 -46.71 35.17 13.52
CA CYS A 273 -45.57 34.85 14.35
C CYS A 273 -45.01 33.48 13.95
N LEU A 274 -43.75 33.43 13.55
CA LEU A 274 -43.03 32.20 13.26
C LEU A 274 -42.51 31.60 14.58
N ALA A 275 -42.91 30.38 14.88
CA ALA A 275 -42.33 29.60 15.98
C ALA A 275 -40.89 29.18 15.63
N PRO A 276 -40.01 29.03 16.63
CA PRO A 276 -38.64 28.59 16.43
C PRO A 276 -38.58 27.12 15.98
#